data_AF-A0A1X7UY52-F1
#
_entry.id   AF-A0A1X7UY52-F1
#
_cell.length_a   1.000
_cell.length_b   1.000
_cell.length_c   1.000
_cell.angle_alpha   90.00
_cell.angle_beta   90.00
_cell.angle_gamma   90.00
#
_symmetry.space_group_name_H-M   'P 1'
#
loop_
_entity.id
_entity.type
_entity.pdbx_description
1 polymer ?
#
loop_
_entity_poly.entity_id
_entity_poly.type
_entity_poly.pdbx_seq_one_letter_code
_entity_poly.pdbx_strand_id
1 'polypeptide(L)'
;MVGSNLQKMQDEMSSTKYLIIDEMSMVWRKTFGIIDYRLRQAFPAKSQVLFGGCSILLLGDFGQLPPVMDLPIYTTVTRSDLSDQEYRAYSHIETAFTLTQIMRQSAQDPDQVRFCDILMHLRNGDTTM
;
A
#
# COMPACT_ATOMS: atom_id res chain seq x y z
N MET A 1 15.19 -18.19 10.81
CA MET A 1 14.74 -17.58 12.09
C MET A 1 14.52 -18.69 13.10
N VAL A 2 14.95 -18.49 14.33
CA VAL A 2 14.84 -19.46 15.44
C VAL A 2 13.35 -19.71 15.76
N GLY A 3 12.97 -20.98 15.97
CA GLY A 3 11.57 -21.44 15.95
C GLY A 3 10.60 -20.75 16.91
N SER A 4 11.07 -20.11 17.99
CA SER A 4 10.21 -19.44 18.98
C SER A 4 9.52 -18.17 18.45
N ASN A 5 10.23 -17.34 17.67
CA ASN A 5 9.66 -16.09 17.15
C ASN A 5 8.66 -16.34 16.01
N LEU A 6 8.88 -17.39 15.22
CA LEU A 6 7.96 -17.77 14.15
C LEU A 6 6.65 -18.33 14.73
N GLN A 7 6.73 -19.21 15.72
CA GLN A 7 5.54 -19.76 16.38
C GLN A 7 4.68 -18.65 16.96
N LYS A 8 5.29 -17.70 17.68
CA LYS A 8 4.60 -16.54 18.23
C LYS A 8 3.86 -15.73 17.15
N MET A 9 4.52 -15.46 16.02
CA MET A 9 3.89 -14.76 14.89
C MET A 9 2.74 -15.56 14.28
N GLN A 10 2.88 -16.88 14.14
CA GLN A 10 1.79 -17.74 13.64
C GLN A 10 0.59 -17.73 14.59
N ASP A 11 0.82 -17.77 15.90
CA ASP A 11 -0.23 -17.73 16.91
C ASP A 11 -0.96 -16.37 16.89
N GLU A 12 -0.20 -15.26 16.87
CA GLU A 12 -0.74 -13.88 16.80
C GLU A 12 -1.54 -13.65 15.52
N MET A 13 -1.10 -14.18 14.38
CA MET A 13 -1.75 -13.96 13.10
C MET A 13 -2.81 -15.00 12.75
N SER A 14 -2.95 -16.09 13.51
CA SER A 14 -3.77 -17.28 13.20
C SER A 14 -5.21 -16.99 12.74
N SER A 15 -5.83 -15.93 13.26
CA SER A 15 -7.21 -15.52 12.94
C SER A 15 -7.31 -14.32 11.98
N THR A 16 -6.18 -13.75 11.57
CA THR A 16 -6.11 -12.55 10.73
C THR A 16 -6.53 -12.89 9.30
N LYS A 17 -7.55 -12.18 8.80
CA LYS A 17 -8.08 -12.34 7.44
C LYS A 17 -7.75 -11.17 6.53
N TYR A 18 -7.57 -9.99 7.10
CA TYR A 18 -7.32 -8.75 6.38
C TYR A 18 -6.05 -8.09 6.89
N LEU A 19 -5.27 -7.55 5.97
CA LEU A 19 -4.17 -6.63 6.28
C LEU A 19 -4.49 -5.28 5.63
N ILE A 20 -4.60 -4.25 6.47
CA ILE A 20 -4.84 -2.88 6.05
C ILE A 20 -3.51 -2.13 6.10
N ILE A 21 -3.11 -1.51 5.00
CA ILE A 21 -1.89 -0.72 4.89
C ILE A 21 -2.29 0.69 4.53
N ASP A 22 -2.07 1.61 5.47
CA ASP A 22 -2.28 3.04 5.25
C ASP A 22 -1.00 3.69 4.68
N GLU A 23 -1.15 4.88 4.09
CA GLU A 23 -0.09 5.64 3.44
C GLU A 23 0.74 4.83 2.43
N MET A 24 0.03 4.12 1.55
CA MET A 24 0.57 3.28 0.49
C MET A 24 1.60 3.98 -0.41
N SER A 25 1.51 5.30 -0.58
CA SER A 25 2.48 6.10 -1.35
C SER A 25 3.89 6.02 -0.80
N MET A 26 4.05 5.77 0.50
CA MET A 26 5.35 5.67 1.16
C MET A 26 5.87 4.22 1.26
N VAL A 27 5.09 3.24 0.80
CA VAL A 27 5.47 1.83 0.88
C VAL A 27 6.42 1.48 -0.27
N TRP A 28 7.50 0.76 0.06
CA TRP A 28 8.48 0.32 -0.92
C TRP A 28 8.02 -0.99 -1.55
N ARG A 29 8.28 -1.19 -2.85
CA ARG A 29 7.97 -2.45 -3.54
C ARG A 29 8.61 -3.67 -2.83
N LYS A 30 9.86 -3.53 -2.39
CA LYS A 30 10.56 -4.56 -1.61
C LYS A 30 9.86 -4.87 -0.30
N THR A 31 9.40 -3.85 0.42
CA THR A 31 8.63 -4.03 1.66
C THR A 31 7.36 -4.82 1.40
N PHE A 32 6.67 -4.57 0.29
CA PHE A 32 5.48 -5.31 -0.08
C PHE A 32 5.75 -6.80 -0.38
N GLY A 33 6.84 -7.11 -1.07
CA GLY A 33 7.29 -8.50 -1.25
C GLY A 33 7.69 -9.20 0.06
N ILE A 34 8.33 -8.47 0.97
CA ILE A 34 8.64 -8.99 2.32
C ILE A 34 7.35 -9.28 3.09
N ILE A 35 6.33 -8.42 2.98
CA ILE A 35 5.02 -8.65 3.62
C ILE A 35 4.38 -9.94 3.08
N ASP A 36 4.35 -10.17 1.76
CA ASP A 36 3.89 -11.44 1.17
C ASP A 36 4.65 -12.63 1.76
N TYR A 37 5.98 -12.58 1.73
CA TYR A 37 6.83 -13.65 2.24
C TYR A 37 6.55 -13.95 3.73
N ARG A 38 6.41 -12.91 4.56
CA ARG A 38 6.12 -13.06 5.98
C ARG A 38 4.74 -13.64 6.23
N LEU A 39 3.71 -13.17 5.54
CA LEU A 39 2.37 -13.71 5.70
C LEU A 39 2.30 -15.19 5.29
N ARG A 40 3.00 -15.59 4.24
CA ARG A 40 3.12 -17.02 3.86
C ARG A 40 3.78 -17.87 4.96
N GLN A 41 4.71 -17.31 5.73
CA GLN A 41 5.28 -17.97 6.91
C GLN A 41 4.30 -18.01 8.10
N ALA A 42 3.50 -16.95 8.28
CA ALA A 42 2.48 -16.86 9.32
C ALA A 42 1.34 -17.87 9.12
N PHE A 43 1.02 -18.18 7.85
CA PHE A 43 -0.04 -19.11 7.47
C PHE A 43 0.55 -20.30 6.72
N PRO A 44 1.22 -21.25 7.40
CA PRO A 44 1.94 -22.34 6.74
C PRO A 44 1.04 -23.20 5.86
N ALA A 45 -0.22 -23.42 6.26
CA ALA A 45 -1.23 -24.13 5.49
C ALA A 45 -1.60 -23.45 4.15
N LYS A 46 -1.29 -22.16 4.01
CA LYS A 46 -1.53 -21.32 2.82
C LYS A 46 -0.24 -20.71 2.28
N SER A 47 0.92 -21.31 2.56
CA SER A 47 2.23 -20.78 2.18
C SER A 47 2.45 -20.60 0.67
N GLN A 48 1.68 -21.30 -0.17
CA GLN A 48 1.70 -21.16 -1.63
C GLN A 48 0.78 -20.05 -2.16
N VAL A 49 -0.12 -19.52 -1.32
CA VAL A 49 -1.06 -18.47 -1.67
C VAL A 49 -0.42 -17.11 -1.37
N LEU A 50 -0.58 -16.13 -2.28
CA LEU A 50 -0.15 -14.75 -2.02
C LEU A 50 -0.71 -14.25 -0.68
N PHE A 51 0.14 -13.56 0.07
CA PHE A 51 -0.13 -13.00 1.38
C PHE A 51 -0.66 -14.03 2.40
N GLY A 52 -0.32 -15.32 2.24
CA GLY A 52 -0.85 -16.38 3.11
C GLY A 52 -2.38 -16.51 3.06
N GLY A 53 -3.01 -16.01 1.98
CA GLY A 53 -4.47 -15.95 1.83
C GLY A 53 -5.14 -14.83 2.64
N CYS A 54 -4.40 -13.86 3.16
CA CYS A 54 -4.97 -12.62 3.67
C CYS A 54 -5.42 -11.72 2.52
N SER A 55 -6.57 -11.06 2.70
CA SER A 55 -7.02 -9.99 1.81
C SER A 55 -6.28 -8.70 2.16
N ILE A 56 -5.68 -8.04 1.17
CA ILE A 56 -4.92 -6.81 1.37
C ILE A 56 -5.79 -5.61 1.00
N LEU A 57 -5.89 -4.63 1.90
CA LEU A 57 -6.51 -3.33 1.64
C LEU A 57 -5.43 -2.24 1.73
N LEU A 58 -5.18 -1.57 0.61
CA LEU A 58 -4.22 -0.47 0.55
C LEU A 58 -4.97 0.86 0.52
N LEU A 59 -4.56 1.78 1.38
CA LEU A 59 -5.07 3.15 1.44
C LEU A 59 -3.90 4.12 1.29
N GLY A 60 -4.16 5.25 0.64
CA GLY A 60 -3.18 6.30 0.48
C GLY A 60 -3.44 7.15 -0.75
N ASP A 61 -2.53 8.07 -0.99
CA ASP A 61 -2.59 9.00 -2.12
C ASP A 61 -1.21 9.13 -2.77
N PHE A 62 -1.10 8.68 -4.03
CA PHE A 62 0.14 8.79 -4.80
C PHE A 62 0.53 10.21 -5.20
N GLY A 63 -0.38 11.19 -5.03
CA GLY A 63 -0.05 12.62 -5.13
C GLY A 63 0.65 13.20 -3.90
N GLN A 64 0.87 12.39 -2.86
CA GLN A 64 1.69 12.75 -1.71
C GLN A 64 3.17 12.39 -1.92
N LEU A 65 3.95 12.40 -0.85
CA LEU A 65 5.38 12.07 -0.90
C LEU A 65 5.61 10.64 -1.40
N PRO A 66 6.50 10.44 -2.38
CA PRO A 66 6.95 9.12 -2.79
C PRO A 66 7.81 8.49 -1.68
N PRO A 67 8.09 7.17 -1.76
CA PRO A 67 8.94 6.53 -0.78
C PRO A 67 10.37 7.09 -0.83
N VAL A 68 11.01 7.15 0.34
CA VAL A 68 12.39 7.65 0.47
C VAL A 68 13.37 6.58 -0.02
N MET A 69 14.13 6.89 -1.07
CA MET A 69 15.26 6.09 -1.59
C MET A 69 14.98 4.70 -2.21
N ASP A 70 13.72 4.29 -2.38
CA ASP A 70 13.36 3.05 -3.09
C ASP A 70 12.24 3.30 -4.12
N LEU A 71 11.93 2.30 -4.94
CA LEU A 71 10.89 2.40 -5.94
C LEU A 71 9.49 2.28 -5.32
N PRO A 72 8.52 3.11 -5.76
CA PRO A 72 7.12 2.95 -5.40
C PRO A 72 6.59 1.56 -5.76
N ILE A 73 5.61 1.07 -5.00
CA ILE A 73 4.99 -0.25 -5.23
C ILE A 73 4.44 -0.42 -6.66
N TYR A 74 4.01 0.67 -7.31
CA TYR A 74 3.45 0.67 -8.65
C TYR A 74 4.50 0.67 -9.76
N THR A 75 5.79 0.65 -9.44
CA THR A 75 6.84 0.62 -10.46
C THR A 75 6.80 -0.69 -11.25
N THR A 76 6.84 -0.59 -12.57
CA THR A 76 6.98 -1.74 -13.48
C THR A 76 8.44 -2.05 -13.82
N VAL A 77 9.37 -1.16 -13.44
CA VAL A 77 10.81 -1.30 -13.75
C VAL A 77 11.45 -2.35 -12.82
N THR A 78 12.04 -3.38 -13.41
CA THR A 78 12.77 -4.44 -12.70
C THR A 78 14.27 -4.15 -12.75
N ARG A 79 14.91 -3.80 -11.62
CA ARG A 79 16.37 -3.53 -11.59
C ARG A 79 17.26 -4.77 -11.43
N SER A 80 16.71 -5.98 -11.29
CA SER A 80 17.46 -7.26 -11.26
C SER A 80 16.51 -8.47 -11.19
N ASP A 81 17.05 -9.70 -11.28
CA ASP A 81 16.36 -11.00 -11.20
C ASP A 81 15.60 -11.27 -9.88
N LEU A 82 15.69 -10.36 -8.89
CA LEU A 82 14.90 -10.39 -7.64
C LEU A 82 13.44 -9.92 -7.84
N SER A 83 13.04 -9.62 -9.07
CA SER A 83 11.88 -8.77 -9.36
C SER A 83 10.52 -9.47 -9.46
N ASP A 84 10.48 -10.79 -9.65
CA ASP A 84 9.23 -11.48 -9.96
C ASP A 84 8.26 -11.55 -8.78
N GLN A 85 8.74 -11.89 -7.58
CA GLN A 85 7.85 -12.10 -6.44
C GLN A 85 7.30 -10.77 -5.89
N GLU A 86 8.14 -9.74 -5.85
CA GLU A 86 7.75 -8.38 -5.46
C GLU A 86 6.76 -7.77 -6.44
N TYR A 87 6.97 -8.01 -7.75
CA TYR A 87 6.02 -7.58 -8.79
C TYR A 87 4.69 -8.32 -8.66
N ARG A 88 4.73 -9.65 -8.49
CA ARG A 88 3.54 -10.50 -8.39
C ARG A 88 2.62 -10.06 -7.26
N ALA A 89 3.18 -9.69 -6.12
CA ALA A 89 2.43 -9.19 -4.97
C ALA A 89 1.58 -7.97 -5.33
N TYR A 90 2.18 -6.94 -5.95
CA TYR A 90 1.44 -5.74 -6.35
C TYR A 90 0.48 -6.01 -7.52
N SER A 91 0.89 -6.81 -8.51
CA SER A 91 0.05 -7.14 -9.68
C SER A 91 -1.24 -7.88 -9.34
N HIS A 92 -1.33 -8.46 -8.14
CA HIS A 92 -2.54 -9.14 -7.65
C HIS A 92 -3.59 -8.18 -7.09
N ILE A 93 -3.27 -6.89 -6.95
CA ILE A 93 -4.24 -5.86 -6.61
C ILE A 93 -5.04 -5.51 -7.87
N GLU A 94 -6.23 -6.12 -8.00
CA GLU A 94 -7.07 -6.00 -9.20
C GLU A 94 -8.12 -4.90 -9.09
N THR A 95 -8.46 -4.46 -7.88
CA THR A 95 -9.55 -3.50 -7.63
C THR A 95 -9.02 -2.24 -6.98
N ALA A 96 -9.39 -1.08 -7.54
CA ALA A 96 -9.08 0.23 -7.00
C ALA A 96 -10.35 1.08 -6.90
N PHE A 97 -10.48 1.84 -5.82
CA PHE A 97 -11.55 2.80 -5.61
C PHE A 97 -10.94 4.18 -5.37
N THR A 98 -11.50 5.21 -6.01
CA THR A 98 -11.09 6.61 -5.79
C THR A 98 -12.15 7.32 -4.97
N LEU A 99 -11.78 7.80 -3.77
CA LEU A 99 -12.64 8.65 -2.97
C LEU A 99 -12.56 10.09 -3.51
N THR A 100 -13.70 10.71 -3.77
CA THR A 100 -13.79 12.05 -4.39
C THR A 100 -14.21 13.14 -3.41
N GLN A 101 -14.80 12.76 -2.27
CA GLN A 101 -15.28 13.73 -1.29
C GLN A 101 -14.18 14.09 -0.28
N ILE A 102 -13.79 15.36 -0.25
CA ILE A 102 -12.85 15.91 0.73
C ILE A 102 -13.61 16.26 2.02
N MET A 103 -13.30 15.58 3.12
CA MET A 103 -13.98 15.79 4.40
C MET A 103 -13.28 16.83 5.30
N ARG A 104 -11.97 17.04 5.12
CA ARG A 104 -11.14 17.85 6.03
C ARG A 104 -11.46 19.35 5.95
N GLN A 105 -11.85 19.85 4.79
CA GLN A 105 -12.27 21.24 4.55
C GLN A 105 -13.73 21.29 4.07
N SER A 106 -14.61 20.57 4.76
CA SER A 106 -16.00 20.34 4.32
C SER A 106 -16.97 21.48 4.63
N ALA A 107 -16.52 22.64 5.15
CA ALA A 107 -17.45 23.75 5.36
C ALA A 107 -17.82 24.40 4.02
N GLN A 108 -19.07 24.84 3.89
CA GLN A 108 -19.57 25.59 2.73
C GLN A 108 -19.06 27.04 2.69
N ASP A 109 -18.01 27.34 3.44
CA ASP A 109 -17.35 28.64 3.45
C ASP A 109 -16.62 28.84 2.10
N PRO A 110 -16.92 29.92 1.35
CA PRO A 110 -16.27 30.21 0.07
C PRO A 110 -14.74 30.16 0.12
N ASP A 111 -14.13 30.57 1.23
CA ASP A 111 -12.67 30.53 1.39
C ASP A 111 -12.14 29.09 1.50
N GLN A 112 -12.89 28.18 2.14
CA GLN A 112 -12.52 26.77 2.21
C GLN A 112 -12.68 26.06 0.86
N VAL A 113 -13.73 26.38 0.10
CA VAL A 113 -13.93 25.87 -1.26
C VAL A 113 -12.75 26.30 -2.13
N ARG A 114 -12.39 27.59 -2.11
CA ARG A 114 -11.24 28.11 -2.86
C ARG A 114 -9.92 27.46 -2.43
N PHE A 115 -9.74 27.19 -1.13
CA PHE A 115 -8.55 26.51 -0.64
C PHE A 115 -8.47 25.05 -1.11
N CYS A 116 -9.59 24.31 -1.11
CA CYS A 116 -9.67 22.97 -1.69
C CYS A 116 -9.27 22.95 -3.16
N ASP A 117 -9.78 23.89 -3.94
CA ASP A 117 -9.45 24.00 -5.37
C ASP A 117 -7.95 24.23 -5.55
N ILE A 118 -7.34 25.13 -4.77
CA ILE A 118 -5.88 25.37 -4.81
C ILE A 118 -5.10 24.08 -4.47
N LEU A 119 -5.52 23.32 -3.46
CA LEU A 119 -4.86 22.07 -3.07
C LEU A 119 -4.95 21.01 -4.18
N MET A 120 -6.08 20.94 -4.89
CA MET A 120 -6.25 20.01 -6.01
C MET A 120 -5.38 20.38 -7.21
N HIS A 121 -5.27 21.67 -7.54
CA HIS A 121 -4.34 22.13 -8.56
C HIS A 121 -2.89 21.83 -8.17
N LEU A 122 -2.51 22.10 -6.91
CA LEU A 122 -1.18 21.83 -6.39
C LEU A 122 -0.81 20.35 -6.47
N ARG A 123 -1.77 19.46 -6.14
CA ARG A 123 -1.59 18.00 -6.22
C ARG A 123 -1.27 17.52 -7.64
N ASN A 124 -1.91 18.11 -8.64
CA ASN A 124 -1.71 17.75 -10.05
C ASN A 124 -0.53 18.49 -10.71
N GLY A 125 0.02 19.50 -10.04
CA GLY A 125 1.04 20.39 -10.61
C GLY A 125 0.48 21.42 -11.59
N ASP A 126 -0.83 21.68 -11.56
CA ASP A 126 -1.48 22.65 -12.40
C ASP A 126 -1.26 24.07 -11.84
N THR A 127 -0.77 24.99 -12.67
CA THR A 127 -0.70 26.41 -12.33
C THR A 127 -1.65 27.19 -13.24
N THR A 128 -2.53 28.01 -12.65
CA THR A 128 -3.27 29.03 -13.41
C THR A 128 -2.27 30.09 -13.89
N MET A 129 -2.09 30.24 -15.20
CA MET A 129 -1.47 31.44 -15.78
C MET A 129 -2.39 32.65 -15.64
#